data_AF-A0A7H8XUK3-F1
#
_entry.id   AF-A0A7H8XUK3-F1
#
_cell.length_a   1.000
_cell.length_b   1.000
_cell.length_c   1.000
_cell.angle_alpha   90.00
_cell.angle_beta   90.00
_cell.angle_gamma   90.00
#
_symmetry.space_group_name_H-M   'P 1'
#
loop_
_entity.id
_entity.type
_entity.pdbx_description
1 polymer ?
#
loop_
_entity_poly.entity_id
_entity_poly.type
_entity_poly.pdbx_seq_one_letter_code
_entity_poly.pdbx_strand_id
1 'polypeptide(L)'
;MRAGTLLHVTRAASPQFVQPIFFRLIRVHADWVTYHGWTWLDGYQIDARGDAVARRSIFVQPAGLRVLASLPAPAGGGRAGRTRSAVARTRPPP
;
A
#
# COMPACT_ATOMS: atom_id res chain seq x y z
N MET A 1 -7.78 7.08 -1.65
CA MET A 1 -7.74 5.61 -1.90
C MET A 1 -8.40 4.90 -0.73
N ARG A 2 -9.04 3.74 -0.94
CA ARG A 2 -9.76 3.01 0.11
C ARG A 2 -9.18 1.59 0.29
N ALA A 3 -9.41 0.99 1.45
CA ALA A 3 -9.12 -0.42 1.64
C ALA A 3 -9.91 -1.28 0.63
N GLY A 4 -9.29 -2.34 0.12
CA GLY A 4 -9.82 -3.20 -0.93
C GLY A 4 -9.44 -2.80 -2.36
N THR A 5 -8.87 -1.60 -2.57
CA THR A 5 -8.46 -1.15 -3.91
C THR A 5 -7.29 -1.96 -4.44
N LEU A 6 -7.41 -2.48 -5.66
CA LEU A 6 -6.32 -3.10 -6.41
C LEU A 6 -5.53 -2.01 -7.15
N LEU A 7 -4.25 -1.90 -6.82
CA LEU A 7 -3.30 -0.93 -7.34
C LEU A 7 -2.30 -1.64 -8.25
N HIS A 8 -2.01 -1.02 -9.38
CA HIS A 8 -0.86 -1.36 -10.21
C HIS A 8 0.30 -0.45 -9.81
N VAL A 9 1.22 -1.01 -9.04
CA VAL A 9 2.39 -0.29 -8.53
C VAL A 9 3.50 -0.44 -9.55
N THR A 10 3.91 0.69 -10.11
CA THR A 10 4.96 0.75 -11.13
C THR A 10 6.08 1.67 -10.66
N ARG A 11 7.16 1.79 -11.44
CA ARG A 11 8.25 2.71 -11.18
C ARG A 11 7.80 4.16 -10.99
N ALA A 12 6.70 4.58 -11.61
CA ALA A 12 6.13 5.91 -11.43
C ALA A 12 5.61 6.15 -10.00
N ALA A 13 5.17 5.10 -9.32
CA ALA A 13 4.71 5.16 -7.93
C ALA A 13 5.87 5.10 -6.93
N SER A 14 6.91 4.31 -7.23
CA SER A 14 8.17 4.35 -6.48
C SER A 14 9.32 3.75 -7.31
N PRO A 15 10.52 4.36 -7.32
CA PRO A 15 11.65 3.90 -8.13
C PRO A 15 12.08 2.45 -7.89
N GLN A 16 11.77 1.89 -6.72
CA GLN A 16 12.12 0.52 -6.34
C GLN A 16 11.33 -0.53 -7.14
N PHE A 17 10.18 -0.17 -7.72
CA PHE A 17 9.33 -1.07 -8.51
C PHE A 17 9.65 -0.99 -10.00
N VAL A 18 10.89 -1.34 -10.37
CA VAL A 18 11.29 -1.45 -11.78
C VAL A 18 10.47 -2.53 -12.48
N GLN A 19 10.20 -3.64 -11.78
CA GLN A 19 9.19 -4.61 -12.17
C GLN A 19 7.86 -4.23 -11.50
N PRO A 20 6.80 -3.98 -12.29
CA PRO A 20 5.52 -3.61 -11.73
C PRO A 20 4.86 -4.78 -11.00
N ILE A 21 4.10 -4.47 -9.95
CA ILE A 21 3.38 -5.46 -9.16
C ILE A 21 1.91 -5.06 -8.99
N PHE A 22 1.05 -6.06 -8.81
CA PHE A 22 -0.31 -5.85 -8.35
C PHE A 22 -0.35 -5.84 -6.82
N PHE A 23 -1.04 -4.88 -6.25
CA PHE A 23 -1.08 -4.66 -4.81
C PHE A 23 -2.49 -4.32 -4.36
N ARG A 24 -3.04 -5.14 -3.48
CA ARG A 24 -4.34 -4.90 -2.86
C ARG A 24 -4.15 -4.12 -1.57
N LEU A 25 -4.60 -2.87 -1.59
CA LEU A 25 -4.54 -1.94 -0.48
C LEU A 25 -5.43 -2.41 0.67
N ILE A 26 -4.90 -2.43 1.89
CA ILE A 26 -5.65 -2.70 3.13
C ILE A 26 -5.72 -1.43 3.97
N ARG A 27 -4.63 -0.64 4.01
CA ARG A 27 -4.55 0.57 4.82
C ARG A 27 -3.67 1.62 4.16
N VAL A 28 -4.15 2.86 4.20
CA VAL A 28 -3.39 4.05 3.81
C VAL A 28 -2.95 4.73 5.10
N HIS A 29 -1.66 4.97 5.28
CA HIS A 29 -1.15 5.77 6.39
C HIS A 29 -0.99 7.22 5.94
N ALA A 30 -2.11 7.91 5.78
CA ALA A 30 -2.15 9.31 5.36
C ALA A 30 -1.72 10.29 6.47
N ASP A 31 -1.80 9.85 7.73
CA ASP A 31 -1.42 10.65 8.90
C ASP A 31 0.10 10.80 9.05
N TRP A 32 0.87 10.02 8.28
CA TRP A 32 2.32 10.14 8.21
C TRP A 32 2.65 11.13 7.09
N VAL A 33 2.58 12.43 7.40
CA VAL A 33 3.01 13.50 6.49
C VAL A 33 4.54 13.48 6.40
N THR A 34 5.09 12.49 5.72
CA THR A 34 6.52 12.38 5.43
C THR A 34 6.75 12.85 4.01
N TYR A 35 7.18 14.11 3.87
CA TYR A 35 7.56 14.77 2.62
C TYR A 35 6.46 14.87 1.54
N HIS A 36 6.46 16.00 0.83
CA HIS A 36 5.41 16.39 -0.13
C HIS A 36 5.01 15.25 -1.09
N GLY A 37 3.84 14.67 -0.85
CA GLY A 37 3.17 13.76 -1.79
C GLY A 37 3.52 12.28 -1.66
N TRP A 38 4.29 11.83 -0.67
CA TRP A 38 4.53 10.40 -0.46
C TRP A 38 3.66 9.81 0.66
N THR A 39 3.40 8.51 0.59
CA THR A 39 2.51 7.82 1.54
C THR A 39 2.93 6.36 1.72
N TRP A 40 2.79 5.88 2.95
CA TRP A 40 2.92 4.46 3.27
C TRP A 40 1.60 3.74 3.03
N LEU A 41 1.66 2.64 2.27
CA LEU A 41 0.54 1.75 2.02
C LEU A 41 0.83 0.37 2.57
N ASP A 42 -0.12 -0.19 3.31
CA ASP A 42 -0.12 -1.59 3.71
C ASP A 42 -1.10 -2.38 2.86
N GLY A 43 -0.69 -3.56 2.41
CA GLY A 43 -1.50 -4.36 1.52
C GLY A 43 -0.92 -5.74 1.23
N TYR A 44 -1.60 -6.46 0.36
CA TYR A 44 -1.13 -7.75 -0.15
C TYR A 44 -0.63 -7.58 -1.59
N GLN A 45 0.55 -8.10 -1.89
CA GLN A 45 0.94 -8.36 -3.27
C GLN A 45 0.03 -9.45 -3.83
N ILE A 46 -0.46 -9.21 -5.03
CA ILE A 46 -1.32 -10.12 -5.77
C ILE A 46 -0.52 -10.72 -6.92
N ASP A 47 -0.64 -12.03 -7.14
CA ASP A 47 -0.04 -12.71 -8.28
C ASP A 47 -0.91 -12.60 -9.55
N ALA A 48 -0.47 -13.24 -10.63
CA ALA A 48 -1.22 -13.27 -11.88
C ALA A 48 -2.55 -14.06 -11.80
N ARG A 49 -2.75 -14.88 -10.76
CA ARG A 49 -3.97 -15.67 -10.53
C ARG A 49 -4.99 -14.89 -9.69
N GLY A 50 -4.59 -13.77 -9.09
CA GLY A 50 -5.43 -12.98 -8.21
C GLY A 50 -5.26 -13.32 -6.72
N ASP A 51 -4.30 -14.18 -6.37
CA ASP A 51 -4.07 -14.64 -5.01
C ASP A 51 -3.12 -13.72 -4.25
N ALA A 52 -3.41 -13.55 -2.96
CA ALA A 52 -2.57 -12.77 -2.06
C ALA A 52 -1.32 -13.58 -1.67
N VAL A 53 -0.19 -13.28 -2.30
CA VAL A 53 1.06 -14.02 -2.09
C VAL A 53 1.88 -13.52 -0.90
N ALA A 54 1.84 -12.22 -0.60
CA ALA A 54 2.65 -11.65 0.47
C ALA A 54 2.05 -10.35 1.02
N ARG A 55 2.09 -10.15 2.33
CA ARG A 55 1.77 -8.85 2.95
C ARG A 55 2.99 -7.94 2.87
N ARG A 56 2.80 -6.71 2.36
CA ARG A 56 3.88 -5.72 2.20
C ARG A 56 3.43 -4.33 2.66
N SER A 57 4.39 -3.60 3.20
CA SER A 57 4.31 -2.17 3.47
C SER A 57 5.19 -1.46 2.45
N ILE A 58 4.61 -0.58 1.64
CA ILE A 58 5.30 0.09 0.53
C ILE A 58 5.24 1.61 0.70
N PHE A 59 6.34 2.28 0.37
CA PHE A 59 6.40 3.74 0.34
C PHE A 59 6.29 4.20 -1.11
N VAL A 60 5.20 4.91 -1.42
CA VAL A 60 4.82 5.26 -2.79
C VAL A 60 4.27 6.68 -2.88
N GLN A 61 4.41 7.28 -4.05
CA GLN A 61 3.79 8.54 -4.41
C GLN A 61 2.42 8.27 -5.05
N PRO A 62 1.30 8.71 -4.44
CA PRO A 62 -0.05 8.48 -4.97
C PRO A 62 -0.28 9.01 -6.38
N ALA A 63 0.44 10.06 -6.79
CA ALA A 63 0.36 10.61 -8.14
C ALA A 63 0.82 9.62 -9.23
N GLY A 64 1.71 8.68 -8.90
CA GLY A 64 2.20 7.66 -9.83
C GLY A 64 1.48 6.32 -9.73
N LEU A 65 0.53 6.18 -8.81
CA LEU A 65 -0.25 4.95 -8.64
C LEU A 65 -1.37 4.86 -9.66
N ARG A 66 -1.52 3.68 -10.29
CA ARG A 66 -2.64 3.38 -11.17
C ARG A 66 -3.65 2.52 -10.42
N VAL A 67 -4.87 3.03 -10.28
CA VAL A 67 -5.99 2.29 -9.67
C VAL A 67 -6.64 1.43 -10.75
N LEU A 68 -6.66 0.12 -10.57
CA LEU A 68 -7.26 -0.81 -11.54
C LEU A 68 -8.72 -1.12 -11.23
N ALA A 69 -9.01 -1.39 -9.96
CA ALA A 69 -10.36 -1.70 -9.51
C ALA A 69 -10.51 -1.37 -8.03
N SER A 70 -11.63 -0.74 -7.67
CA SER A 70 -12.05 -0.69 -6.27
C SER A 70 -13.01 -1.84 -6.04
N LEU A 71 -12.49 -3.00 -5.65
CA LEU A 71 -13.36 -4.06 -5.15
C LEU A 71 -14.06 -3.54 -3.89
N PRO A 72 -15.39 -3.70 -3.76
CA PRO A 72 -16.05 -3.39 -2.50
C PRO A 72 -15.37 -4.23 -1.42
N ALA A 73 -14.89 -3.56 -0.38
CA ALA A 73 -14.37 -4.25 0.79
C ALA A 73 -15.46 -5.23 1.28
N PRO A 74 -15.13 -6.48 1.64
CA PRO A 74 -16.13 -7.37 2.22
C PRO A 74 -16.72 -6.67 3.45
N ALA A 75 -18.03 -6.42 3.40
CA ALA A 75 -18.77 -5.80 4.48
C ALA A 75 -18.85 -6.80 5.64
N GLY A 76 -17.88 -6.76 6.54
CA GLY A 76 -17.93 -7.61 7.74
C GLY A 76 -16.61 -7.63 8.52
N GLY A 77 -16.60 -6.98 9.69
CA GLY A 77 -15.57 -7.17 10.70
C GLY A 77 -15.14 -5.90 11.42
N GLY A 78 -16.07 -5.21 12.09
CA GLY A 78 -15.73 -4.09 12.97
C GLY A 78 -15.02 -4.56 14.26
N ARG A 79 -13.96 -3.84 14.64
CA ARG A 79 -13.79 -3.25 15.98
C ARG A 79 -12.52 -2.41 16.03
N ALA A 80 -12.70 -1.13 16.35
CA ALA A 80 -11.65 -0.24 16.81
C ALA A 80 -10.95 -0.85 18.04
N GLY A 81 -9.63 -0.79 18.10
CA GLY A 81 -8.90 -1.31 19.25
C GLY A 81 -7.38 -1.26 19.16
N ARG A 82 -6.83 -0.06 19.40
CA ARG A 82 -5.66 0.16 20.27
C ARG A 82 -4.33 -0.55 19.97
N THR A 83 -3.41 0.29 19.47
CA THR A 83 -2.05 0.53 20.00
C THR A 83 -1.00 -0.59 20.06
N ARG A 84 0.16 -0.23 19.48
CA ARG A 84 1.55 -0.62 19.81
C ARG A 84 2.13 -1.88 19.16
N SER A 85 3.00 -1.65 18.17
CA SER A 85 4.43 -2.06 18.17
C SER A 85 4.97 -1.85 16.75
N ALA A 86 5.77 -0.80 16.53
CA ALA A 86 7.22 -0.79 16.70
C ALA A 86 7.95 -1.69 15.67
N VAL A 87 8.35 -1.12 14.53
CA VAL A 87 9.57 -1.54 13.82
C VAL A 87 10.26 -0.30 13.25
N ALA A 88 11.41 -0.01 13.87
CA ALA A 88 12.62 0.54 13.32
C ALA A 88 12.54 1.51 12.13
N ARG A 89 12.78 2.79 12.46
CA ARG A 89 13.82 3.63 11.86
C ARG A 89 14.65 2.92 10.77
N THR A 90 14.37 3.21 9.51
CA THR A 90 15.40 3.13 8.47
C THR A 90 15.29 4.35 7.57
N ARG A 91 16.14 5.31 7.89
CA ARG A 91 16.60 6.43 7.08
C ARG A 91 16.86 5.97 5.64
N PRO A 92 16.29 6.62 4.60
CA PRO A 92 16.77 6.38 3.24
C PRO A 92 18.19 6.98 3.10
N PRO A 93 19.11 6.30 2.39
CA PRO A 93 20.53 6.66 2.30
C PRO A 93 20.76 7.96 1.48
N PRO A 94 21.94 8.60 1.62
CA PRO A 94 22.25 9.92 1.05
C PRO A 94 22.27 9.97 -0.48
#